data_AF-A0A953Q3Z6-F1
#
_entry.id   AF-A0A953Q3Z6-F1
#
_cell.length_a   1.000
_cell.length_b   1.000
_cell.length_c   1.000
_cell.angle_alpha   90.00
_cell.angle_beta   90.00
_cell.angle_gamma   90.00
#
_symmetry.space_group_name_H-M   'P 1'
#
loop_
_entity.id
_entity.type
_entity.pdbx_description
1 polymer ?
#
loop_
_entity_poly.entity_id
_entity_poly.type
_entity_poly.pdbx_seq_one_letter_code
_entity_poly.pdbx_strand_id
1 'polypeptide(L)'
;MPGMNASEDKVGDLLRRFYAEYGVPKEGPPLGLHISQLPGDMPIPDADLDILRETLNDDLTRRQFRDCRAVLDDLASRLTGEELLAELLGVPLPAEQGIQQLSSGVFWFALASSLDSRKDGDPVAPFHADVVLPLPLRVQMTVHGSLVLRLYIALVYMREGALNDLITESARAGGPCSGRVRKLLNSDYVRRIRNALSHGSFYACIVGLVFRDDHEVIVATAGFLSWLSTWLMLIQLQALSAICRKPNVI
;
A
#
# COMPACT_ATOMS: atom_id res chain seq x y z
N MET A 1 9.50 44.18 21.96
CA MET A 1 9.22 44.03 20.52
C MET A 1 7.87 43.35 20.36
N PRO A 2 7.05 43.77 19.39
CA PRO A 2 5.70 43.26 19.17
C PRO A 2 5.75 41.81 18.67
N GLY A 3 4.73 41.03 19.01
CA GLY A 3 4.60 39.62 18.65
C GLY A 3 4.73 39.39 17.15
N MET A 4 5.73 38.59 16.78
CA MET A 4 5.82 37.99 15.46
C MET A 4 4.70 36.95 15.40
N ASN A 5 3.57 37.31 14.81
CA ASN A 5 2.50 36.36 14.51
C ASN A 5 3.13 35.18 13.76
N ALA A 6 3.09 34.00 14.37
CA ALA A 6 3.34 32.76 13.65
C ALA A 6 2.36 32.75 12.48
N SER A 7 2.85 32.94 11.26
CA SER A 7 2.03 32.80 10.06
C SER A 7 1.47 31.37 10.09
N GLU A 8 0.15 31.24 10.22
CA GLU A 8 -0.55 29.97 10.31
C GLU A 8 -0.23 29.15 9.05
N ASP A 9 0.52 28.05 9.21
CA ASP A 9 0.92 27.18 8.11
C ASP A 9 -0.22 26.23 7.76
N LYS A 10 -1.30 26.78 7.21
CA LYS A 10 -2.55 26.05 6.92
C LYS A 10 -2.32 24.79 6.09
N VAL A 11 -1.35 24.83 5.17
CA VAL A 11 -0.96 23.68 4.36
C VAL A 11 -0.27 22.62 5.21
N GLY A 12 0.74 23.02 6.00
CA GLY A 12 1.40 22.11 6.94
C GLY A 12 0.43 21.48 7.93
N ASP A 13 -0.50 22.26 8.49
CA ASP A 13 -1.51 21.78 9.42
C ASP A 13 -2.47 20.78 8.78
N LEU A 14 -2.91 21.04 7.54
CA LEU A 14 -3.73 20.10 6.78
C LEU A 14 -2.99 18.78 6.53
N LEU A 15 -1.74 18.84 6.07
CA LEU A 15 -0.91 17.67 5.83
C LEU A 15 -0.68 16.86 7.11
N ARG A 16 -0.32 17.52 8.22
CA ARG A 16 -0.14 16.87 9.53
C ARG A 16 -1.39 16.13 9.98
N ARG A 17 -2.55 16.77 9.86
CA ARG A 17 -3.84 16.14 10.17
C ARG A 17 -4.11 14.93 9.29
N PHE A 18 -3.82 15.04 7.99
CA PHE A 18 -3.96 13.93 7.06
C PHE A 18 -3.06 12.74 7.45
N TYR A 19 -1.76 12.98 7.66
CA TYR A 19 -0.82 11.92 8.05
C TYR A 19 -1.08 11.35 9.44
N ALA A 20 -1.62 12.13 10.37
CA ALA A 20 -2.03 11.62 11.67
C ALA A 20 -3.18 10.61 11.56
N GLU A 21 -4.10 10.82 10.61
CA GLU A 21 -5.22 9.91 10.36
C GLU A 21 -4.79 8.73 9.49
N TYR A 22 -4.23 8.99 8.30
CA TYR A 22 -4.00 8.02 7.24
C TYR A 22 -2.57 7.50 7.13
N GLY A 23 -1.61 8.17 7.77
CA GLY A 23 -0.20 7.86 7.63
C GLY A 23 0.32 6.78 8.57
N VAL A 24 1.56 6.36 8.31
CA VAL A 24 2.37 5.54 9.23
C VAL A 24 3.21 6.42 10.16
N PRO A 25 3.70 5.90 11.30
CA PRO A 25 4.51 6.69 12.22
C PRO A 25 5.70 7.34 11.52
N LYS A 26 5.89 8.66 11.77
CA LYS A 26 6.98 9.49 11.21
C LYS A 26 6.92 9.74 9.69
N GLU A 27 5.79 9.48 9.04
CA GLU A 27 5.64 9.75 7.60
C GLU A 27 5.40 11.24 7.27
N GLY A 28 4.59 11.91 8.08
CA GLY A 28 4.18 13.29 7.82
C GLY A 28 5.21 14.36 8.21
N PRO A 29 4.96 15.63 7.85
CA PRO A 29 5.81 16.75 8.22
C PRO A 29 6.09 16.81 9.74
N PRO A 30 7.35 17.04 10.17
CA PRO A 30 7.71 17.15 11.59
C PRO A 30 7.22 18.47 12.19
N LEU A 31 6.81 18.47 13.46
CA LEU A 31 6.29 19.66 14.14
C LEU A 31 7.29 20.82 14.04
N GLY A 32 6.80 22.03 13.75
CA GLY A 32 7.62 23.23 13.60
C GLY A 32 8.20 23.48 12.20
N LEU A 33 8.09 22.53 11.26
CA LEU A 33 8.40 22.78 9.85
C LEU A 33 7.28 23.60 9.18
N HIS A 34 7.61 24.80 8.71
CA HIS A 34 6.68 25.64 7.94
C HIS A 34 6.71 25.24 6.46
N ILE A 35 5.77 24.39 6.04
CA ILE A 35 5.67 23.88 4.67
C ILE A 35 5.47 25.01 3.67
N SER A 36 4.62 25.99 3.99
CA SER A 36 4.39 27.18 3.18
C SER A 36 5.62 28.08 2.98
N GLN A 37 6.68 27.89 3.77
CA GLN A 37 7.93 28.65 3.70
C GLN A 37 9.08 27.86 3.08
N LEU A 38 8.86 26.58 2.72
CA LEU A 38 9.89 25.79 2.08
C LEU A 38 10.18 26.34 0.68
N PRO A 39 11.46 26.62 0.35
CA PRO A 39 11.83 27.01 -1.00
C PRO A 39 11.61 25.82 -1.94
N GLY A 40 10.75 26.00 -2.94
CA GLY A 40 10.45 25.00 -3.97
C GLY A 40 9.71 25.65 -5.14
N ASP A 41 10.11 25.29 -6.36
CA ASP A 41 9.66 25.94 -7.60
C ASP A 41 8.23 25.55 -8.04
N MET A 42 7.57 24.63 -7.34
CA MET A 42 6.22 24.16 -7.70
C MET A 42 5.24 24.41 -6.56
N PRO A 43 4.26 25.32 -6.73
CA PRO A 43 3.18 25.48 -5.78
C PRO A 43 2.38 24.17 -5.68
N ILE A 44 1.93 23.85 -4.47
CA ILE A 44 1.03 22.71 -4.25
C ILE A 44 -0.30 23.00 -4.97
N PRO A 45 -0.80 22.10 -5.83
CA PRO A 45 -2.07 22.32 -6.52
C PRO A 45 -3.23 22.46 -5.53
N ASP A 46 -4.10 23.45 -5.72
CA ASP A 46 -5.30 23.64 -4.89
C ASP A 46 -6.22 22.41 -4.93
N ALA A 47 -6.30 21.73 -6.07
CA ALA A 47 -7.06 20.49 -6.24
C ALA A 47 -6.58 19.37 -5.29
N ASP A 48 -5.28 19.27 -5.03
CA ASP A 48 -4.75 18.31 -4.08
C ASP A 48 -5.18 18.68 -2.65
N LEU A 49 -5.12 19.97 -2.29
CA LEU A 49 -5.56 20.44 -0.97
C LEU A 49 -7.07 20.19 -0.75
N ASP A 50 -7.89 20.40 -1.77
CA ASP A 50 -9.34 20.16 -1.71
C ASP A 50 -9.64 18.68 -1.50
N ILE A 51 -8.98 17.79 -2.24
CA ILE A 51 -9.10 16.33 -2.07
C ILE A 51 -8.72 15.90 -0.64
N LEU A 52 -7.66 16.47 -0.05
CA LEU A 52 -7.31 16.17 1.34
C LEU A 52 -8.36 16.64 2.34
N ARG A 53 -8.95 17.83 2.12
CA ARG A 53 -10.03 18.35 2.97
C ARG A 53 -11.28 17.48 2.87
N GLU A 54 -11.69 17.11 1.66
CA GLU A 54 -12.83 16.23 1.42
C GLU A 54 -12.61 14.87 2.08
N THR A 55 -11.45 14.25 1.87
CA THR A 55 -11.10 12.96 2.47
C THR A 55 -11.11 13.03 3.99
N LEU A 56 -10.56 14.10 4.58
CA LEU A 56 -10.58 14.31 6.03
C LEU A 56 -11.98 14.55 6.58
N ASN A 57 -12.94 15.01 5.77
CA ASN A 57 -14.31 15.26 6.21
C ASN A 57 -15.26 14.10 5.87
N ASP A 58 -14.80 13.10 5.13
CA ASP A 58 -15.56 11.89 4.81
C ASP A 58 -15.49 10.87 5.96
N ASP A 59 -16.55 10.84 6.77
CA ASP A 59 -16.71 9.89 7.87
C ASP A 59 -16.70 8.42 7.42
N LEU A 60 -17.28 8.11 6.26
CA LEU A 60 -17.39 6.75 5.78
C LEU A 60 -16.01 6.23 5.38
N THR A 61 -15.30 6.98 4.54
CA THR A 61 -13.95 6.62 4.08
C THR A 61 -12.96 6.53 5.25
N ARG A 62 -13.04 7.42 6.24
CA ARG A 62 -12.24 7.33 7.48
C ARG A 62 -12.51 6.04 8.25
N ARG A 63 -13.78 5.65 8.43
CA ARG A 63 -14.12 4.39 9.11
C ARG A 63 -13.60 3.18 8.34
N GLN A 64 -13.82 3.14 7.03
CA GLN A 64 -13.32 2.04 6.18
C GLN A 64 -11.80 1.94 6.21
N PHE A 65 -11.08 3.06 6.20
CA PHE A 65 -9.63 3.09 6.37
C PHE A 65 -9.22 2.53 7.73
N ARG A 66 -9.84 2.98 8.83
CA ARG A 66 -9.52 2.49 10.19
C ARG A 66 -9.79 0.99 10.33
N ASP A 67 -10.90 0.50 9.78
CA ASP A 67 -11.22 -0.93 9.78
C ASP A 67 -10.19 -1.74 8.97
N CYS A 68 -9.80 -1.24 7.79
CA CYS A 68 -8.75 -1.84 6.97
C CYS A 68 -7.42 -1.88 7.72
N ARG A 69 -7.01 -0.76 8.33
CA ARG A 69 -5.78 -0.62 9.11
C ARG A 69 -5.77 -1.57 10.30
N ALA A 70 -6.86 -1.66 11.05
CA ALA A 70 -6.95 -2.56 12.20
C ALA A 70 -6.82 -4.04 11.80
N VAL A 71 -7.38 -4.44 10.65
CA VAL A 71 -7.19 -5.80 10.12
C VAL A 71 -5.74 -6.02 9.70
N LEU A 72 -5.11 -5.02 9.08
CA LEU A 72 -3.72 -5.10 8.64
C LEU A 72 -2.73 -5.17 9.83
N ASP A 73 -2.97 -4.40 10.90
CA ASP A 73 -2.20 -4.45 12.15
C ASP A 73 -2.31 -5.83 12.83
N ASP A 74 -3.51 -6.39 12.92
CA ASP A 74 -3.74 -7.74 13.45
C ASP A 74 -2.98 -8.78 12.61
N LEU A 75 -3.09 -8.71 11.27
CA LEU A 75 -2.36 -9.59 10.36
C LEU A 75 -0.84 -9.45 10.48
N ALA A 76 -0.33 -8.23 10.59
CA ALA A 76 1.11 -7.97 10.71
C ALA A 76 1.74 -8.77 11.86
N SER A 77 1.11 -8.74 13.04
CA SER A 77 1.59 -9.47 14.21
C SER A 77 1.60 -11.00 14.02
N ARG A 78 0.55 -11.54 13.39
CA ARG A 78 0.37 -12.98 13.16
C ARG A 78 1.29 -13.51 12.06
N LEU A 79 1.46 -12.75 10.99
CA LEU A 79 2.33 -13.10 9.87
C LEU A 79 3.80 -13.17 10.31
N THR A 80 4.23 -12.30 11.23
CA THR A 80 5.58 -12.40 11.82
C THR A 80 5.78 -13.64 12.68
N GLY A 81 4.70 -14.22 13.23
CA GLY A 81 4.73 -15.48 13.97
C GLY A 81 4.56 -16.73 13.10
N GLU A 82 4.56 -16.60 11.77
CA GLU A 82 4.31 -17.70 10.81
C GLU A 82 2.96 -18.42 11.00
N GLU A 83 1.99 -17.80 11.69
CA GLU A 83 0.68 -18.42 11.97
C GLU A 83 -0.06 -18.78 10.67
N LEU A 84 -0.01 -17.90 9.67
CA LEU A 84 -0.62 -18.17 8.37
C LEU A 84 0.06 -19.34 7.66
N LEU A 85 1.41 -19.41 7.64
CA LEU A 85 2.12 -20.55 7.07
C LEU A 85 1.70 -21.86 7.74
N ALA A 86 1.62 -21.89 9.07
CA ALA A 86 1.18 -23.07 9.81
C ALA A 86 -0.26 -23.48 9.44
N GLU A 87 -1.17 -22.52 9.29
CA GLU A 87 -2.54 -22.78 8.80
C GLU A 87 -2.51 -23.38 7.39
N LEU A 88 -1.76 -22.77 6.46
CA LEU A 88 -1.75 -23.16 5.06
C LEU A 88 -1.11 -24.53 4.81
N LEU A 89 -0.19 -24.97 5.67
CA LEU A 89 0.39 -26.32 5.61
C LEU A 89 -0.64 -27.43 5.91
N GLY A 90 -1.73 -27.11 6.60
CA GLY A 90 -2.82 -28.05 6.89
C GLY A 90 -3.84 -28.17 5.76
N VAL A 91 -3.72 -27.39 4.69
CA VAL A 91 -4.67 -27.35 3.58
C VAL A 91 -4.20 -28.28 2.45
N PRO A 92 -5.08 -29.12 1.87
CA PRO A 92 -4.76 -29.87 0.66
C PRO A 92 -4.30 -28.93 -0.46
N LEU A 93 -3.13 -29.21 -1.02
CA LEU A 93 -2.51 -28.31 -2.00
C LEU A 93 -3.31 -28.24 -3.31
N PRO A 94 -3.48 -27.05 -3.92
CA PRO A 94 -3.92 -26.93 -5.30
C PRO A 94 -2.93 -27.62 -6.25
N ALA A 95 -3.39 -28.06 -7.42
CA ALA A 95 -2.59 -28.73 -8.44
C ALA A 95 -1.31 -27.94 -8.84
N GLU A 96 -0.34 -28.62 -9.48
CA GLU A 96 0.99 -28.08 -9.84
C GLU A 96 1.00 -26.68 -10.50
N GLN A 97 -0.07 -26.30 -11.21
CA GLN A 97 -0.24 -24.96 -11.79
C GLN A 97 -0.17 -23.82 -10.75
N GLY A 98 -0.52 -24.08 -9.49
CA GLY A 98 -0.51 -23.07 -8.44
C GLY A 98 0.89 -22.59 -8.05
N ILE A 99 1.90 -23.47 -8.14
CA ILE A 99 3.30 -23.11 -7.81
C ILE A 99 3.81 -22.07 -8.80
N GLN A 100 3.61 -22.30 -10.10
CA GLN A 100 4.10 -21.40 -11.16
C GLN A 100 3.48 -20.00 -11.07
N GLN A 101 2.18 -19.93 -10.78
CA GLN A 101 1.48 -18.65 -10.62
C GLN A 101 2.04 -17.87 -9.41
N LEU A 102 2.18 -18.53 -8.26
CA LEU A 102 2.69 -17.91 -7.04
C LEU A 102 4.16 -17.49 -7.16
N SER A 103 5.01 -18.35 -7.73
CA SER A 103 6.42 -18.01 -7.96
C SER A 103 6.56 -16.83 -8.93
N SER A 104 5.71 -16.75 -9.96
CA SER A 104 5.69 -15.63 -10.89
C SER A 104 5.26 -14.33 -10.21
N GLY A 105 4.21 -14.37 -9.38
CA GLY A 105 3.77 -13.21 -8.60
C GLY A 105 4.87 -12.68 -7.67
N VAL A 106 5.51 -13.57 -6.91
CA VAL A 106 6.65 -13.24 -6.04
C VAL A 106 7.81 -12.63 -6.84
N PHE A 107 8.14 -13.22 -7.99
CA PHE A 107 9.18 -12.71 -8.87
C PHE A 107 8.87 -11.30 -9.39
N TRP A 108 7.66 -11.09 -9.94
CA TRP A 108 7.26 -9.77 -10.44
C TRP A 108 7.24 -8.73 -9.34
N PHE A 109 6.79 -9.09 -8.13
CA PHE A 109 6.78 -8.18 -6.99
C PHE A 109 8.20 -7.75 -6.60
N ALA A 110 9.15 -8.69 -6.58
CA ALA A 110 10.55 -8.41 -6.30
C ALA A 110 11.15 -7.47 -7.36
N LEU A 111 10.85 -7.70 -8.64
CA LEU A 111 11.28 -6.82 -9.73
C LEU A 111 10.69 -5.42 -9.58
N ALA A 112 9.39 -5.29 -9.31
CA ALA A 112 8.73 -4.00 -9.07
C ALA A 112 9.34 -3.27 -7.86
N SER A 113 9.73 -4.01 -6.82
CA SER A 113 10.40 -3.45 -5.64
C SER A 113 11.78 -2.89 -5.97
N SER A 114 12.51 -3.52 -6.91
CA SER A 114 13.84 -3.05 -7.33
C SER A 114 13.81 -1.70 -8.05
N LEU A 115 12.64 -1.27 -8.53
CA LEU A 115 12.46 0.04 -9.16
C LEU A 115 12.48 1.19 -8.16
N ASP A 116 12.18 0.97 -6.86
CA ASP A 116 12.41 1.97 -5.79
C ASP A 116 13.89 1.97 -5.38
N SER A 117 14.77 2.13 -6.37
CA SER A 117 16.21 2.19 -6.14
C SER A 117 16.61 3.56 -5.62
N ARG A 118 17.46 3.57 -4.59
CA ARG A 118 17.92 4.79 -3.92
C ARG A 118 19.43 4.83 -3.84
N LYS A 119 19.99 6.02 -4.04
CA LYS A 119 21.42 6.31 -3.87
C LYS A 119 21.54 7.44 -2.85
N ASP A 120 22.24 7.18 -1.74
CA ASP A 120 22.40 8.13 -0.64
C ASP A 120 21.07 8.67 -0.08
N GLY A 121 20.00 7.87 -0.18
CA GLY A 121 18.65 8.23 0.26
C GLY A 121 17.75 8.82 -0.84
N ASP A 122 18.33 9.27 -1.96
CA ASP A 122 17.60 9.90 -3.06
C ASP A 122 17.09 8.87 -4.08
N PRO A 123 15.88 9.04 -4.64
CA PRO A 123 15.37 8.20 -5.72
C PRO A 123 16.22 8.32 -6.99
N VAL A 124 16.57 7.18 -7.57
CA VAL A 124 17.28 7.07 -8.85
C VAL A 124 16.26 6.85 -9.96
N ALA A 125 16.24 7.75 -10.94
CA ALA A 125 15.33 7.60 -12.08
C ALA A 125 15.68 6.33 -12.88
N PRO A 126 14.68 5.54 -13.34
CA PRO A 126 14.92 4.28 -14.04
C PRO A 126 15.35 4.47 -15.51
N PHE A 127 15.49 5.71 -15.98
CA PHE A 127 15.89 6.05 -17.35
C PHE A 127 17.35 6.50 -17.39
N HIS A 128 17.92 6.64 -18.60
CA HIS A 128 19.32 6.99 -18.83
C HIS A 128 19.83 8.13 -17.92
N ALA A 129 21.07 7.98 -17.46
CA ALA A 129 21.75 8.86 -16.50
C ALA A 129 21.78 10.35 -16.89
N ASP A 130 21.48 10.67 -18.15
CA ASP A 130 21.54 12.02 -18.70
C ASP A 130 20.25 12.83 -18.49
N VAL A 131 19.16 12.22 -17.98
CA VAL A 131 17.90 12.93 -17.71
C VAL A 131 17.86 13.45 -16.27
N VAL A 132 18.19 14.73 -16.09
CA VAL A 132 18.05 15.42 -14.80
C VAL A 132 16.59 15.80 -14.59
N LEU A 133 15.90 15.02 -13.76
CA LEU A 133 14.52 15.31 -13.34
C LEU A 133 14.48 16.03 -11.98
N PRO A 134 13.58 17.02 -11.80
CA PRO A 134 13.26 17.57 -10.49
C PRO A 134 12.95 16.46 -9.49
N LEU A 135 13.38 16.63 -8.23
CA LEU A 135 13.16 15.64 -7.17
C LEU A 135 11.69 15.19 -7.05
N PRO A 136 10.67 16.07 -7.12
CA PRO A 136 9.27 15.64 -7.07
C PRO A 136 8.90 14.65 -8.18
N LEU A 137 9.38 14.87 -9.41
CA LEU A 137 9.14 13.96 -10.52
C LEU A 137 9.90 12.64 -10.34
N ARG A 138 11.13 12.66 -9.82
CA ARG A 138 11.87 11.43 -9.50
C ARG A 138 11.13 10.59 -8.46
N VAL A 139 10.60 11.22 -7.40
CA VAL A 139 9.79 10.54 -6.38
C VAL A 139 8.54 9.93 -7.02
N GLN A 140 7.79 10.69 -7.82
CA GLN A 140 6.58 10.18 -8.49
C GLN A 140 6.90 8.98 -9.41
N MET A 141 7.91 9.10 -10.27
CA MET A 141 8.23 8.04 -11.23
C MET A 141 8.78 6.79 -10.56
N THR A 142 9.59 6.96 -9.52
CA THR A 142 10.36 5.86 -8.91
C THR A 142 9.58 5.24 -7.75
N VAL A 143 9.21 6.04 -6.75
CA VAL A 143 8.54 5.57 -5.53
C VAL A 143 7.08 5.21 -5.84
N HIS A 144 6.31 6.14 -6.42
CA HIS A 144 4.90 5.87 -6.72
C HIS A 144 4.76 4.86 -7.86
N GLY A 145 5.60 4.94 -8.89
CA GLY A 145 5.63 3.93 -9.98
C GLY A 145 5.89 2.51 -9.47
N SER A 146 6.94 2.32 -8.67
CA SER A 146 7.21 1.02 -8.02
C SER A 146 6.03 0.55 -7.17
N LEU A 147 5.45 1.44 -6.37
CA LEU A 147 4.35 1.13 -5.47
C LEU A 147 3.08 0.69 -6.21
N VAL A 148 2.71 1.38 -7.30
CA VAL A 148 1.59 1.01 -8.17
C VAL A 148 1.80 -0.39 -8.72
N LEU A 149 3.00 -0.71 -9.22
CA LEU A 149 3.31 -2.04 -9.76
C LEU A 149 3.22 -3.12 -8.68
N ARG A 150 3.80 -2.88 -7.49
CA ARG A 150 3.71 -3.80 -6.34
C ARG A 150 2.25 -4.07 -5.95
N LEU A 151 1.44 -3.02 -5.84
CA LEU A 151 0.03 -3.15 -5.50
C LEU A 151 -0.76 -3.85 -6.60
N TYR A 152 -0.50 -3.56 -7.87
CA TYR A 152 -1.13 -4.23 -9.00
C TYR A 152 -0.85 -5.74 -8.96
N ILE A 153 0.41 -6.12 -8.73
CA ILE A 153 0.79 -7.53 -8.61
C ILE A 153 0.05 -8.18 -7.43
N ALA A 154 0.08 -7.53 -6.26
CA ALA A 154 -0.48 -8.07 -5.03
C ALA A 154 -2.01 -8.12 -4.98
N LEU A 155 -2.72 -7.17 -5.60
CA LEU A 155 -4.17 -7.01 -5.49
C LEU A 155 -4.94 -7.40 -6.75
N VAL A 156 -4.32 -7.28 -7.93
CA VAL A 156 -4.96 -7.52 -9.23
C VAL A 156 -4.46 -8.83 -9.83
N TYR A 157 -3.16 -8.95 -10.08
CA TYR A 157 -2.58 -10.14 -10.72
C TYR A 157 -2.77 -11.41 -9.88
N MET A 158 -2.53 -11.31 -8.56
CA MET A 158 -2.65 -12.43 -7.61
C MET A 158 -4.05 -12.57 -6.99
N ARG A 159 -5.05 -11.86 -7.52
CA ARG A 159 -6.41 -11.85 -6.96
C ARG A 159 -7.06 -13.23 -6.98
N GLU A 160 -6.84 -13.97 -8.05
CA GLU A 160 -7.48 -15.25 -8.34
C GLU A 160 -6.42 -16.35 -8.51
N GLY A 161 -6.87 -17.60 -8.42
CA GLY A 161 -6.00 -18.78 -8.52
C GLY A 161 -5.46 -19.22 -7.17
N ALA A 162 -4.26 -19.81 -7.17
CA ALA A 162 -3.82 -20.68 -6.09
C ALA A 162 -3.73 -20.02 -4.70
N LEU A 163 -3.38 -18.72 -4.65
CA LEU A 163 -3.40 -17.98 -3.39
C LEU A 163 -4.81 -17.88 -2.81
N ASN A 164 -5.77 -17.44 -3.65
CA ASN A 164 -7.14 -17.25 -3.22
C ASN A 164 -7.80 -18.58 -2.83
N ASP A 165 -7.50 -19.65 -3.56
CA ASP A 165 -8.01 -20.99 -3.27
C ASP A 165 -7.49 -21.49 -1.92
N LEU A 166 -6.18 -21.41 -1.67
CA LEU A 166 -5.57 -21.77 -0.39
C LEU A 166 -6.17 -20.98 0.78
N ILE A 167 -6.27 -19.66 0.65
CA ILE A 167 -6.82 -18.79 1.68
C ILE A 167 -8.31 -19.09 1.91
N THR A 168 -9.05 -19.41 0.86
CA THR A 168 -10.48 -19.75 0.95
C THR A 168 -10.68 -21.08 1.66
N GLU A 169 -9.92 -22.11 1.29
CA GLU A 169 -9.99 -23.43 1.92
C GLU A 169 -9.56 -23.38 3.39
N SER A 170 -8.44 -22.73 3.71
CA SER A 170 -8.01 -22.53 5.10
C SER A 170 -9.06 -21.78 5.93
N ALA A 171 -9.65 -20.72 5.38
CA ALA A 171 -10.71 -19.97 6.06
C ALA A 171 -11.98 -20.81 6.26
N ARG A 172 -12.34 -21.69 5.31
CA ARG A 172 -13.45 -22.64 5.45
C ARG A 172 -13.19 -23.68 6.54
N ALA A 173 -11.94 -24.10 6.71
CA ALA A 173 -11.49 -24.95 7.80
C ALA A 173 -11.40 -24.23 9.16
N GLY A 174 -11.74 -22.94 9.22
CA GLY A 174 -11.72 -22.15 10.46
C GLY A 174 -10.38 -21.48 10.77
N GLY A 175 -9.45 -21.42 9.81
CA GLY A 175 -8.16 -20.74 9.95
C GLY A 175 -8.32 -19.25 10.26
N PRO A 176 -7.93 -18.77 11.46
CA PRO A 176 -8.15 -17.39 11.87
C PRO A 176 -7.38 -16.37 11.00
N CYS A 177 -6.11 -16.63 10.66
CA CYS A 177 -5.32 -15.74 9.82
C CYS A 177 -5.90 -15.68 8.41
N SER A 178 -6.26 -16.83 7.85
CA SER A 178 -6.84 -16.92 6.50
C SER A 178 -8.19 -16.19 6.42
N GLY A 179 -9.01 -16.28 7.46
CA GLY A 179 -10.23 -15.48 7.61
C GLY A 179 -9.96 -13.97 7.64
N ARG A 180 -8.89 -13.54 8.33
CA ARG A 180 -8.45 -12.12 8.36
C ARG A 180 -7.92 -11.64 7.02
N VAL A 181 -7.14 -12.46 6.30
CA VAL A 181 -6.71 -12.16 4.93
C VAL A 181 -7.91 -11.94 4.02
N ARG A 182 -8.93 -12.82 4.09
CA ARG A 182 -10.18 -12.62 3.34
C ARG A 182 -10.88 -11.33 3.73
N LYS A 183 -10.94 -11.00 5.02
CA LYS A 183 -11.53 -9.73 5.48
C LYS A 183 -10.78 -8.51 4.91
N LEU A 184 -9.45 -8.53 4.91
CA LEU A 184 -8.62 -7.48 4.32
C LEU A 184 -8.92 -7.29 2.82
N LEU A 185 -8.82 -8.37 2.05
CA LEU A 185 -8.99 -8.35 0.58
C LEU A 185 -10.40 -7.99 0.13
N ASN A 186 -11.40 -8.19 1.01
CA ASN A 186 -12.80 -7.83 0.75
C ASN A 186 -13.25 -6.53 1.43
N SER A 187 -12.36 -5.85 2.17
CA SER A 187 -12.68 -4.53 2.71
C SER A 187 -12.92 -3.54 1.57
N ASP A 188 -13.88 -2.63 1.75
CA ASP A 188 -14.21 -1.64 0.72
C ASP A 188 -13.01 -0.79 0.32
N TYR A 189 -12.17 -0.44 1.29
CA TYR A 189 -10.96 0.36 1.07
C TYR A 189 -9.99 -0.36 0.11
N VAL A 190 -9.65 -1.64 0.37
CA VAL A 190 -8.77 -2.42 -0.51
C VAL A 190 -9.43 -2.72 -1.85
N ARG A 191 -10.73 -3.00 -1.87
CA ARG A 191 -11.49 -3.23 -3.11
C ARG A 191 -11.41 -2.04 -4.05
N ARG A 192 -11.53 -0.81 -3.53
CA ARG A 192 -11.45 0.42 -4.33
C ARG A 192 -10.06 0.65 -4.90
N ILE A 193 -9.00 0.45 -4.10
CA ILE A 193 -7.61 0.47 -4.59
C ILE A 193 -7.46 -0.50 -5.77
N ARG A 194 -7.91 -1.75 -5.59
CA ARG A 194 -7.84 -2.79 -6.60
C ARG A 194 -8.64 -2.45 -7.87
N ASN A 195 -9.85 -1.94 -7.74
CA ASN A 195 -10.69 -1.54 -8.87
C ASN A 195 -10.00 -0.43 -9.66
N ALA A 196 -9.52 0.61 -8.97
CA ALA A 196 -8.84 1.71 -9.62
C ALA A 196 -7.55 1.28 -10.34
N LEU A 197 -6.78 0.37 -9.74
CA LEU A 197 -5.60 -0.23 -10.39
C LEU A 197 -5.96 -1.02 -11.65
N SER A 198 -7.08 -1.77 -11.62
CA SER A 198 -7.56 -2.53 -12.78
C SER A 198 -8.01 -1.65 -13.95
N HIS A 199 -8.56 -0.47 -13.65
CA HIS A 199 -9.11 0.46 -14.64
C HIS A 199 -8.18 1.62 -14.99
N GLY A 200 -7.01 1.74 -14.34
CA GLY A 200 -6.09 2.85 -14.56
C GLY A 200 -6.60 4.19 -14.02
N SER A 201 -7.57 4.19 -13.11
CA SER A 201 -8.22 5.39 -12.57
C SER A 201 -7.55 5.88 -11.27
N PHE A 202 -6.24 6.09 -11.32
CA PHE A 202 -5.44 6.58 -10.21
C PHE A 202 -4.38 7.59 -10.67
N TYR A 203 -3.91 8.44 -9.76
CA TYR A 203 -2.84 9.40 -10.02
C TYR A 203 -2.13 9.81 -8.72
N ALA A 204 -0.95 10.39 -8.86
CA ALA A 204 -0.17 10.89 -7.73
C ALA A 204 -0.71 12.24 -7.24
N CYS A 205 -0.71 12.43 -5.92
CA CYS A 205 -0.96 13.71 -5.25
C CYS A 205 0.13 14.01 -4.23
N ILE A 206 0.06 15.16 -3.56
CA ILE A 206 1.07 15.60 -2.59
C ILE A 206 1.34 14.64 -1.41
N VAL A 207 0.39 13.77 -1.04
CA VAL A 207 0.56 12.82 0.09
C VAL A 207 0.81 11.37 -0.33
N GLY A 208 0.63 11.03 -1.60
CA GLY A 208 0.66 9.65 -2.08
C GLY A 208 -0.16 9.46 -3.35
N LEU A 209 -1.14 8.56 -3.31
CA LEU A 209 -1.96 8.20 -4.46
C LEU A 209 -3.44 8.45 -4.20
N VAL A 210 -4.10 8.97 -5.23
CA VAL A 210 -5.56 9.07 -5.31
C VAL A 210 -6.06 7.93 -6.19
N PHE A 211 -7.05 7.19 -5.70
CA PHE A 211 -7.75 6.15 -6.44
C PHE A 211 -9.21 6.58 -6.62
N ARG A 212 -9.69 6.56 -7.85
CA ARG A 212 -11.06 6.92 -8.21
C ARG A 212 -11.80 5.69 -8.71
N ASP A 213 -13.00 5.49 -8.21
CA ASP A 213 -14.00 4.56 -8.77
C ASP A 213 -15.23 5.41 -9.17
N ASP A 214 -16.20 4.82 -9.86
CA ASP A 214 -17.41 5.49 -10.38
C ASP A 214 -18.26 6.17 -9.30
N HIS A 215 -17.99 5.90 -8.02
CA HIS A 215 -18.80 6.34 -6.89
C HIS A 215 -18.02 7.16 -5.86
N GLU A 216 -16.72 6.94 -5.70
CA GLU A 216 -15.95 7.50 -4.58
C GLU A 216 -14.47 7.71 -4.91
N VAL A 217 -13.84 8.59 -4.13
CA VAL A 217 -12.41 8.90 -4.18
C VAL A 217 -11.78 8.49 -2.86
N ILE A 218 -10.71 7.69 -2.92
CA ILE A 218 -9.88 7.39 -1.76
C ILE A 218 -8.47 7.93 -1.96
N VAL A 219 -7.88 8.42 -0.88
CA VAL A 219 -6.50 8.87 -0.84
C VAL A 219 -5.74 8.02 0.15
N ALA A 220 -4.58 7.53 -0.25
CA ALA A 220 -3.73 6.72 0.59
C ALA A 220 -2.29 7.24 0.54
N THR A 221 -1.66 7.29 1.71
CA THR A 221 -0.27 7.73 1.81
C THR A 221 0.66 6.67 1.21
N ALA A 222 1.82 7.10 0.71
CA ALA A 222 2.82 6.17 0.17
C ALA A 222 3.29 5.14 1.23
N GLY A 223 3.41 5.56 2.49
CA GLY A 223 3.78 4.73 3.61
C GLY A 223 2.73 3.66 3.93
N PHE A 224 1.45 4.03 4.01
CA PHE A 224 0.38 3.05 4.23
C PHE A 224 0.32 2.03 3.10
N LEU A 225 0.37 2.49 1.86
CA LEU A 225 0.34 1.62 0.68
C LEU A 225 1.56 0.69 0.62
N SER A 226 2.74 1.20 0.95
CA SER A 226 3.95 0.38 1.02
C SER A 226 3.78 -0.70 2.08
N TRP A 227 3.28 -0.34 3.27
CA TRP A 227 3.01 -1.26 4.37
C TRP A 227 1.98 -2.33 3.99
N LEU A 228 0.86 -1.95 3.35
CA LEU A 228 -0.12 -2.89 2.78
C LEU A 228 0.55 -3.85 1.78
N SER A 229 1.33 -3.31 0.83
CA SER A 229 1.99 -4.13 -0.19
C SER A 229 2.98 -5.14 0.42
N THR A 230 3.70 -4.75 1.48
CA THR A 230 4.65 -5.61 2.19
C THR A 230 3.95 -6.81 2.83
N TRP A 231 2.82 -6.60 3.51
CA TRP A 231 2.10 -7.72 4.13
C TRP A 231 1.42 -8.63 3.11
N LEU A 232 0.90 -8.06 2.02
CA LEU A 232 0.36 -8.86 0.91
C LEU A 232 1.45 -9.73 0.26
N MET A 233 2.67 -9.21 0.16
CA MET A 233 3.82 -10.00 -0.30
C MET A 233 4.20 -11.10 0.69
N LEU A 234 4.19 -10.82 1.99
CA LEU A 234 4.48 -11.84 3.00
C LEU A 234 3.43 -12.97 2.98
N ILE A 235 2.16 -12.63 2.79
CA ILE A 235 1.08 -13.61 2.57
C ILE A 235 1.40 -14.50 1.36
N GLN A 236 1.80 -13.92 0.23
CA GLN A 236 2.18 -14.67 -0.98
C GLN A 236 3.38 -15.60 -0.74
N LEU A 237 4.40 -15.12 -0.02
CA LEU A 237 5.60 -15.91 0.31
C LEU A 237 5.28 -17.09 1.21
N GLN A 238 4.43 -16.89 2.23
CA GLN A 238 4.00 -17.97 3.11
C GLN A 238 3.13 -18.99 2.35
N ALA A 239 2.24 -18.54 1.47
CA ALA A 239 1.47 -19.44 0.61
C ALA A 239 2.37 -20.25 -0.34
N LEU A 240 3.33 -19.60 -1.03
CA LEU A 240 4.30 -20.29 -1.87
C LEU A 240 5.10 -21.33 -1.06
N SER A 241 5.55 -20.95 0.14
CA SER A 241 6.27 -21.86 1.04
C SER A 241 5.43 -23.07 1.46
N ALA A 242 4.13 -22.86 1.72
CA ALA A 242 3.22 -23.94 2.05
C ALA A 242 3.08 -24.94 0.90
N ILE A 243 2.94 -24.47 -0.35
CA ILE A 243 2.84 -25.36 -1.52
C ILE A 243 4.16 -26.10 -1.81
N CYS A 244 5.30 -25.44 -1.62
CA CYS A 244 6.60 -26.07 -1.87
C CYS A 244 6.98 -27.15 -0.85
N ARG A 245 6.39 -27.14 0.36
CA ARG A 245 6.62 -28.22 1.34
C ARG A 245 5.77 -29.42 0.96
N LYS A 246 6.41 -30.55 0.64
CA LYS A 246 5.71 -31.83 0.48
C LYS A 246 4.91 -32.11 1.76
N PRO A 247 3.66 -32.61 1.67
CA PRO A 247 2.98 -33.10 2.85
C PRO A 247 3.87 -34.18 3.49
N ASN A 248 4.24 -33.98 4.75
CA ASN A 248 4.79 -35.07 5.55
C ASN A 248 3.68 -36.11 5.63
N VAL A 249 3.80 -37.17 4.84
CA VAL A 249 3.02 -38.39 5.00
C VAL A 249 3.42 -38.94 6.37
N ILE A 250 2.57 -38.71 7.37
CA ILE A 250 2.62 -39.43 8.66
C ILE A 250 1.83 -40.72 8.47
#